data_AF-A0A094G3E2-F1
#
_entry.id   AF-A0A094G3E2-F1
#
_cell.length_a   1.000
_cell.length_b   1.000
_cell.length_c   1.000
_cell.angle_alpha   90.00
_cell.angle_beta   90.00
_cell.angle_gamma   90.00
#
_symmetry.space_group_name_H-M   'P 1'
#
loop_
_entity.id
_entity.type
_entity.pdbx_description
1 polymer ?
#
loop_
_entity_poly.entity_id
_entity_poly.type
_entity_poly.pdbx_seq_one_letter_code
_entity_poly.pdbx_strand_id
1 'polypeptide(L)'
;MNVAFGLDKDDFLHNIPEGKAFNYLIDCFRMRVEDEYVFGGNTIGIYNGNKPLPEFKKFLSLAESRQAILPPWWSPAKRQECERLAVNGTFSNIHGAVEKSDIQEQYNDNMMPMKLRVLGEKIYGKGFI
;
A
#
# COMPACT_ATOMS: atom_id res chain seq x y z
N MET A 1 2.37 -4.46 -19.05
CA MET A 1 3.25 -3.63 -18.21
C MET A 1 3.81 -4.41 -17.02
N ASN A 2 3.01 -5.21 -16.32
CA ASN A 2 3.40 -5.94 -15.09
C ASN A 2 4.55 -6.97 -15.27
N VAL A 3 4.64 -7.62 -16.44
CA VAL A 3 5.72 -8.58 -16.77
C VAL A 3 7.10 -7.91 -16.81
N ALA A 4 7.19 -6.66 -17.28
CA ALA A 4 8.46 -5.95 -17.36
C ALA A 4 9.04 -5.58 -15.98
N PHE A 5 8.23 -5.68 -14.92
CA PHE A 5 8.60 -5.33 -13.55
C PHE A 5 8.69 -6.54 -12.61
N GLY A 6 8.50 -7.77 -13.12
CA GLY A 6 8.47 -8.99 -12.30
C GLY A 6 7.31 -9.02 -11.31
N LEU A 7 6.21 -8.32 -11.63
CA LEU A 7 4.99 -8.23 -10.82
C LEU A 7 3.82 -8.93 -11.49
N ASP A 8 4.10 -9.81 -12.45
CA ASP A 8 3.11 -10.64 -13.12
C ASP A 8 2.46 -11.62 -12.14
N LYS A 9 3.21 -12.09 -11.14
CA LYS A 9 2.72 -13.00 -10.11
C LYS A 9 2.11 -12.27 -8.92
N ASP A 10 1.09 -12.87 -8.33
CA ASP A 10 0.52 -12.47 -7.06
C ASP A 10 1.36 -13.09 -5.95
N ASP A 11 2.61 -12.64 -5.80
CA ASP A 11 3.53 -13.09 -4.74
C ASP A 11 4.55 -12.01 -4.32
N PHE A 12 4.32 -10.76 -4.74
CA PHE A 12 5.24 -9.64 -4.52
C PHE A 12 5.64 -9.45 -3.04
N LEU A 13 4.69 -9.68 -2.11
CA LEU A 13 4.94 -9.58 -0.68
C LEU A 13 5.54 -10.85 -0.06
N HIS A 14 5.52 -11.99 -0.78
CA HIS A 14 5.87 -13.29 -0.21
C HIS A 14 7.37 -13.45 0.03
N ASN A 15 8.18 -12.80 -0.80
CA ASN A 15 9.64 -12.97 -0.83
C ASN A 15 10.39 -11.82 -0.13
N ILE A 16 9.69 -11.01 0.67
CA ILE A 16 10.30 -9.89 1.41
C ILE A 16 10.17 -10.08 2.92
N PRO A 17 11.09 -9.50 3.72
CA PRO A 17 10.99 -9.52 5.18
C PRO A 17 9.68 -8.92 5.68
N GLU A 18 9.14 -9.46 6.77
CA GLU A 18 7.85 -9.08 7.36
C GLU A 18 7.68 -7.57 7.54
N GLY A 19 8.65 -6.89 8.17
CA GLY A 19 8.58 -5.44 8.37
C GLY A 19 8.56 -4.65 7.06
N LYS A 20 9.23 -5.13 6.00
CA LYS A 20 9.14 -4.52 4.66
C LYS A 20 7.77 -4.75 4.04
N ALA A 21 7.17 -5.92 4.21
CA ALA A 21 5.82 -6.20 3.72
C ALA A 21 4.79 -5.26 4.35
N PHE A 22 4.89 -4.98 5.64
CA PHE A 22 4.03 -4.00 6.29
C PHE A 22 4.22 -2.60 5.72
N ASN A 23 5.46 -2.13 5.58
CA ASN A 23 5.74 -0.82 5.00
C ASN A 23 5.21 -0.71 3.56
N TYR A 24 5.36 -1.77 2.75
CA TYR A 24 4.85 -1.80 1.38
C TYR A 24 3.32 -1.73 1.34
N LEU A 25 2.61 -2.43 2.23
CA LEU A 25 1.15 -2.35 2.33
C LEU A 25 0.70 -0.93 2.73
N ILE A 26 1.38 -0.33 3.70
CA ILE A 26 1.05 1.02 4.18
C ILE A 26 1.31 2.07 3.09
N ASP A 27 2.49 2.04 2.45
CA ASP A 27 2.84 2.99 1.41
C ASP A 27 2.06 2.74 0.11
N CYS A 28 1.63 1.50 -0.17
CA CYS A 28 0.67 1.21 -1.24
C CYS A 28 -0.65 1.95 -1.00
N PHE A 29 -1.17 1.92 0.24
CA PHE A 29 -2.35 2.67 0.61
C PHE A 29 -2.12 4.19 0.51
N ARG A 30 -1.00 4.72 1.02
CA ARG A 30 -0.69 6.16 0.94
C ARG A 30 -0.56 6.64 -0.51
N MET A 31 0.13 5.87 -1.36
CA MET A 31 0.22 6.14 -2.81
C MET A 31 -1.15 6.11 -3.47
N ARG A 32 -2.02 5.17 -3.09
CA ARG A 32 -3.40 5.12 -3.61
C ARG A 32 -4.20 6.37 -3.22
N VAL A 33 -4.07 6.83 -1.98
CA VAL A 33 -4.71 8.06 -1.49
C VAL A 33 -4.22 9.27 -2.25
N GLU A 34 -2.90 9.36 -2.49
CA GLU A 34 -2.30 10.42 -3.29
C GLU A 34 -2.78 10.41 -4.74
N ASP A 35 -2.73 9.26 -5.41
CA ASP A 35 -3.11 9.14 -6.81
C ASP A 35 -4.60 9.48 -7.03
N GLU A 36 -5.48 9.07 -6.12
CA GLU A 36 -6.91 9.43 -6.14
C GLU A 36 -7.14 10.93 -5.98
N TYR A 37 -6.33 11.61 -5.17
CA TYR A 37 -6.41 13.07 -5.00
C TYR A 37 -5.85 13.82 -6.22
N VAL A 38 -4.65 13.46 -6.68
CA VAL A 38 -3.92 14.17 -7.74
C VAL A 38 -4.54 13.94 -9.13
N PHE A 39 -4.93 12.69 -9.44
CA PHE A 39 -5.41 12.33 -10.78
C PHE A 39 -6.93 12.16 -10.85
N GLY A 40 -7.52 11.55 -9.81
CA GLY A 40 -8.95 11.25 -9.77
C GLY A 40 -9.84 12.38 -9.24
N GLY A 41 -9.26 13.40 -8.60
CA GLY A 41 -10.01 14.47 -7.92
C GLY A 41 -10.85 14.00 -6.72
N ASN A 42 -10.59 12.78 -6.23
CA ASN A 42 -11.30 12.17 -5.12
C ASN A 42 -10.57 12.45 -3.81
N THR A 43 -11.29 12.98 -2.81
CA THR A 43 -10.75 13.15 -1.47
C THR A 43 -11.00 11.90 -0.64
N ILE A 44 -9.92 11.18 -0.30
CA ILE A 44 -9.95 10.01 0.60
C ILE A 44 -8.84 10.10 1.65
N GLY A 45 -8.97 9.34 2.74
CA GLY A 45 -7.95 9.28 3.79
C GLY A 45 -7.67 10.67 4.38
N ILE A 46 -6.41 11.11 4.37
CA ILE A 46 -6.02 12.41 4.93
C ILE A 46 -6.66 13.61 4.21
N TYR A 47 -7.06 13.45 2.95
CA TYR A 47 -7.58 14.56 2.13
C TYR A 47 -9.07 14.82 2.30
N ASN A 48 -9.82 13.94 2.98
CA ASN A 48 -11.26 14.12 3.22
C ASN A 48 -11.60 14.61 4.64
N GLY A 49 -10.57 14.96 5.43
CA GLY A 49 -10.73 15.41 6.82
C GLY A 49 -11.12 14.32 7.81
N ASN A 50 -11.29 13.06 7.38
CA ASN A 50 -11.55 11.92 8.27
C ASN A 50 -10.25 11.30 8.78
N LYS A 51 -10.38 10.46 9.80
CA LYS A 51 -9.26 9.63 10.29
C LYS A 51 -8.94 8.60 9.20
N PRO A 52 -7.68 8.42 8.76
CA PRO A 52 -7.32 7.49 7.68
C PRO A 52 -7.36 6.00 8.06
N LEU A 53 -7.42 5.67 9.35
CA LEU A 53 -7.34 4.28 9.83
C LEU A 53 -8.53 3.39 9.40
N PRO A 54 -9.81 3.81 9.48
CA PRO A 54 -10.93 3.06 8.92
C PRO A 54 -10.78 2.71 7.44
N GLU A 55 -10.29 3.63 6.61
CA GLU A 55 -10.01 3.39 5.18
C GLU A 55 -8.87 2.40 5.00
N PHE A 56 -7.80 2.54 5.79
CA PHE A 56 -6.70 1.58 5.77
C PHE A 56 -7.16 0.17 6.17
N LYS A 57 -8.07 0.05 7.15
CA LYS A 57 -8.69 -1.23 7.53
C LYS A 57 -9.48 -1.84 6.37
N LYS A 58 -10.25 -1.03 5.63
CA LYS A 58 -10.97 -1.49 4.43
C LYS A 58 -9.99 -1.99 3.36
N PHE A 59 -8.88 -1.28 3.15
CA PHE A 59 -7.82 -1.70 2.26
C PHE A 59 -7.21 -3.05 2.65
N LEU A 60 -6.89 -3.26 3.93
CA LEU A 60 -6.38 -4.55 4.41
C LEU A 60 -7.40 -5.69 4.22
N SER A 61 -8.69 -5.42 4.45
CA SER A 61 -9.75 -6.41 4.19
C SER A 61 -9.87 -6.75 2.70
N LEU A 62 -9.65 -5.79 1.81
CA LEU A 62 -9.54 -6.07 0.37
C LEU A 62 -8.33 -6.96 0.08
N ALA A 63 -7.16 -6.64 0.63
CA ALA A 63 -5.95 -7.44 0.44
C ALA A 63 -6.14 -8.90 0.93
N GLU A 64 -6.78 -9.08 2.08
CA GLU A 64 -7.11 -10.40 2.65
C GLU A 64 -8.12 -11.20 1.80
N SER A 65 -8.98 -10.51 1.06
CA SER A 65 -9.92 -11.15 0.13
C SER A 65 -9.30 -11.57 -1.20
N ARG A 66 -8.05 -11.18 -1.49
CA ARG A 66 -7.35 -11.55 -2.73
C ARG A 66 -6.56 -12.84 -2.53
N GLN A 67 -6.61 -13.71 -3.53
CA GLN A 67 -5.79 -14.91 -3.53
C GLN A 67 -4.32 -14.53 -3.72
N ALA A 68 -3.44 -15.10 -2.89
CA ALA A 68 -1.98 -15.02 -3.01
C ALA A 68 -1.35 -13.61 -2.89
N ILE A 69 -2.08 -12.54 -2.58
CA ILE A 69 -1.43 -11.23 -2.38
C ILE A 69 -0.67 -11.17 -1.05
N LEU A 70 -1.27 -11.73 0.00
CA LEU A 70 -0.69 -11.67 1.34
C LEU A 70 0.18 -12.90 1.61
N PRO A 71 1.34 -12.71 2.27
CA PRO A 71 2.26 -13.81 2.56
C PRO A 71 1.62 -14.92 3.40
N PRO A 72 2.13 -16.16 3.32
CA PRO A 72 1.60 -17.28 4.10
C PRO A 72 1.63 -17.09 5.62
N TRP A 73 2.51 -16.22 6.12
CA TRP A 73 2.61 -15.87 7.54
C TRP A 73 1.56 -14.82 7.98
N TRP A 74 0.81 -14.22 7.03
CA TRP A 74 -0.21 -13.24 7.36
C TRP A 74 -1.30 -13.85 8.24
N SER A 75 -1.69 -13.11 9.27
CA SER A 75 -2.66 -13.55 10.27
C SER A 75 -3.36 -12.35 10.91
N PRO A 76 -4.47 -12.56 11.65
CA PRO A 76 -5.15 -11.48 12.36
C PRO A 76 -4.23 -10.70 13.33
N ALA A 77 -3.27 -11.38 13.96
CA ALA A 77 -2.28 -10.73 14.81
C ALA A 77 -1.35 -9.81 14.00
N LYS A 78 -0.90 -10.26 12.83
CA LYS A 78 -0.05 -9.48 11.92
C LYS A 78 -0.79 -8.31 11.29
N ARG A 79 -2.09 -8.46 11.05
CA ARG A 79 -2.97 -7.35 10.65
C ARG A 79 -2.98 -6.25 11.72
N GLN A 80 -3.20 -6.60 12.99
CA GLN A 80 -3.19 -5.62 14.10
C GLN A 80 -1.82 -4.94 14.24
N GLU A 81 -0.74 -5.68 14.06
CA GLU A 81 0.62 -5.14 14.05
C GLU A 81 0.83 -4.14 12.91
N CYS A 82 0.38 -4.47 11.70
CA CYS A 82 0.42 -3.57 10.54
C CYS A 82 -0.43 -2.30 10.77
N GLU A 83 -1.64 -2.42 11.34
CA GLU A 83 -2.48 -1.28 11.72
C GLU A 83 -1.78 -0.37 12.74
N ARG A 84 -1.12 -0.95 13.75
CA ARG A 84 -0.36 -0.19 14.76
C ARG A 84 0.83 0.52 14.12
N LEU A 85 1.55 -0.15 13.21
CA LEU A 85 2.68 0.42 12.50
C LEU A 85 2.25 1.57 11.58
N ALA A 86 1.11 1.42 10.90
CA ALA A 86 0.55 2.44 10.02
C ALA A 86 0.29 3.78 10.73
N VAL A 87 -0.08 3.73 12.02
CA VAL A 87 -0.39 4.92 12.82
C VAL A 87 0.85 5.49 13.52
N ASN A 88 1.73 4.63 14.04
CA ASN A 88 2.85 5.03 14.88
C ASN A 88 4.21 5.05 14.17
N GLY A 89 4.26 4.60 12.92
CA GLY A 89 5.48 4.56 12.12
C GLY A 89 6.01 5.96 11.82
N THR A 90 7.32 6.09 11.71
CA THR A 90 7.99 7.34 11.34
C THR A 90 8.05 7.54 9.83
N PHE A 91 8.21 6.45 9.06
CA PHE A 91 8.33 6.49 7.60
C PHE A 91 6.98 6.24 6.92
N SER A 92 6.46 5.02 7.01
CA SER A 92 5.16 4.64 6.46
C SER A 92 4.04 4.98 7.46
N ASN A 93 3.61 6.24 7.47
CA ASN A 93 2.55 6.74 8.35
C ASN A 93 1.33 7.21 7.56
N ILE A 94 0.16 6.64 7.85
CA ILE A 94 -1.08 6.95 7.13
C ILE A 94 -1.62 8.36 7.40
N HIS A 95 -1.06 9.09 8.36
CA HIS A 95 -1.39 10.48 8.64
C HIS A 95 -0.57 11.48 7.83
N GLY A 96 0.44 11.02 7.08
CA GLY A 96 1.26 11.86 6.21
C GLY A 96 0.97 11.61 4.73
N ALA A 97 0.85 12.70 3.97
CA ALA A 97 0.89 12.65 2.51
C ALA A 97 2.20 12.00 2.03
N VAL A 98 2.22 11.52 0.79
CA VAL A 98 3.42 10.97 0.20
C VAL A 98 3.49 11.35 -1.27
N GLU A 99 4.63 11.87 -1.68
CA GLU A 99 4.90 12.09 -3.09
C GLU A 99 5.64 10.90 -3.69
N LYS A 100 5.65 10.85 -5.03
CA LYS A 100 6.39 9.84 -5.78
C LYS A 100 7.88 9.82 -5.39
N SER A 101 8.51 10.99 -5.27
CA SER A 101 9.93 11.13 -4.91
C SER A 101 10.23 10.58 -3.52
N ASP A 102 9.34 10.83 -2.53
CA ASP A 102 9.51 10.33 -1.17
C ASP A 102 9.63 8.80 -1.14
N ILE A 103 8.79 8.11 -1.91
CA ILE A 103 8.85 6.64 -2.04
C ILE A 103 10.14 6.19 -2.73
N GLN A 104 10.59 6.90 -3.78
CA GLN A 104 11.82 6.54 -4.49
C GLN A 104 13.03 6.66 -3.56
N GLU A 105 13.11 7.76 -2.79
CA GLU A 105 14.17 8.02 -1.83
C GLU A 105 14.14 7.03 -0.66
N GLN A 106 12.97 6.83 -0.04
CA GLN A 106 12.80 5.95 1.11
C GLN A 106 13.24 4.50 0.82
N TYR A 107 12.96 4.00 -0.38
CA TYR A 107 13.28 2.63 -0.77
C TYR A 107 14.56 2.51 -1.61
N ASN A 108 15.20 3.64 -1.95
CA ASN A 108 16.32 3.70 -2.89
C ASN A 108 16.03 2.92 -4.19
N ASP A 109 14.82 3.10 -4.73
CA ASP A 109 14.32 2.37 -5.89
C ASP A 109 13.36 3.25 -6.71
N ASN A 110 13.86 3.72 -7.86
CA ASN A 110 13.13 4.58 -8.77
C ASN A 110 11.82 3.97 -9.29
N MET A 111 11.70 2.64 -9.29
CA MET A 111 10.53 1.92 -9.77
C MET A 111 9.55 1.59 -8.66
N MET A 112 9.90 1.83 -7.40
CA MET A 112 9.07 1.47 -6.25
C MET A 112 7.66 2.08 -6.28
N PRO A 113 7.44 3.34 -6.68
CA PRO A 113 6.08 3.88 -6.80
C PRO A 113 5.22 3.08 -7.79
N MET A 114 5.81 2.63 -8.90
CA MET A 114 5.10 1.80 -9.88
C MET A 114 4.81 0.40 -9.32
N LYS A 115 5.73 -0.19 -8.55
CA LYS A 115 5.51 -1.48 -7.88
C LYS A 115 4.34 -1.40 -6.90
N LEU A 116 4.28 -0.33 -6.10
CA LEU A 116 3.20 -0.08 -5.16
C LEU A 116 1.86 0.16 -5.85
N ARG A 117 1.84 0.84 -7.01
CA ARG A 117 0.64 1.02 -7.83
C ARG A 117 0.12 -0.31 -8.37
N VAL A 118 1.00 -1.14 -8.94
CA VAL A 118 0.62 -2.48 -9.43
C VAL A 118 0.10 -3.37 -8.29
N LEU A 119 0.72 -3.31 -7.10
CA LEU A 119 0.20 -3.98 -5.91
C LEU A 119 -1.21 -3.45 -5.55
N GLY A 120 -1.38 -2.13 -5.58
CA GLY A 120 -2.67 -1.48 -5.35
C GLY A 120 -3.73 -1.95 -6.34
N GLU A 121 -3.40 -2.03 -7.63
CA GLU A 121 -4.31 -2.53 -8.67
C GLU A 121 -4.78 -3.95 -8.39
N LYS A 122 -3.87 -4.84 -7.98
CA LYS A 122 -4.20 -6.21 -7.60
C LYS A 122 -5.11 -6.27 -6.38
N ILE A 123 -4.87 -5.41 -5.38
CA ILE A 123 -5.70 -5.34 -4.17
C ILE A 123 -7.08 -4.76 -4.46
N TYR A 124 -7.17 -3.64 -5.18
CA TYR A 124 -8.45 -2.99 -5.49
C TYR A 124 -9.20 -3.68 -6.63
N GLY A 125 -8.54 -4.49 -7.45
CA GLY A 125 -9.09 -5.10 -8.66
C GLY A 125 -9.29 -4.10 -9.80
N LYS A 126 -8.71 -2.89 -9.70
CA LYS A 126 -8.82 -1.81 -10.69
C LYS A 126 -7.65 -0.83 -10.59
N GLY A 127 -7.38 -0.16 -11.70
CA GLY A 127 -6.49 1.00 -11.80
C GLY A 127 -6.90 2.18 -10.94
N PHE A 128 -5.99 3.15 -10.79
CA PHE A 128 -6.35 4.53 -10.50
C PHE A 128 -6.73 5.22 -11.82
N ILE A 129 -7.77 6.06 -11.79
CA ILE A 129 -8.31 6.78 -12.95
C ILE A 129 -8.28 8.26 -12.58
#